data_AF-A0A2V8JIR4-F1
#
_entry.id   AF-A0A2V8JIR4-F1
#
_cell.length_a   1.000
_cell.length_b   1.000
_cell.length_c   1.000
_cell.angle_alpha   90.00
_cell.angle_beta   90.00
_cell.angle_gamma   90.00
#
_symmetry.space_group_name_H-M   'P 1'
#
loop_
_entity.id
_entity.type
_entity.pdbx_description
1 polymer ?
#
loop_
_entity_poly.entity_id
_entity_poly.type
_entity_poly.pdbx_seq_one_letter_code
_entity_poly.pdbx_strand_id
1 'polypeptide(L)'
;FRIGQQVDWSLTPESDAQWRVYSTVVKDPKTGRNTAAEQEGVKVRTTPRTLLSLLWAASLTPPEDACFLGQVEYMSQERAAQRVANEVARERLNAFGGGLGHAETLLVKRDPFKHETEVRLVYVEHRDGCGSDHIFAVPFDPNSTFEEVMLDPRLHPDDVKEREAEFSSLGFKHPVKKSNLYQRVLYEIVLDERGWSNALTLPVAA
;
A
#
# COMPACT_ATOMS: atom_id res chain seq x y z
N PHE A 1 -21.80 -9.21 6.45
CA PHE A 1 -20.73 -8.73 5.57
C PHE A 1 -20.82 -7.21 5.43
N ARG A 2 -20.20 -6.45 6.35
CA ARG A 2 -19.80 -5.07 6.00
C ARG A 2 -18.56 -5.23 5.16
N ILE A 3 -18.54 -4.65 3.97
CA ILE A 3 -17.33 -4.48 3.18
C ILE A 3 -16.43 -3.59 4.04
N GLY A 4 -15.61 -4.23 4.87
CA GLY A 4 -14.57 -3.57 5.63
C GLY A 4 -13.61 -2.94 4.64
N GLN A 5 -13.11 -1.76 4.99
CA GLN A 5 -12.07 -1.06 4.24
C GLN A 5 -11.04 -2.08 3.72
N GLN A 6 -10.82 -2.07 2.41
CA GLN A 6 -9.75 -2.86 1.81
C GLN A 6 -8.43 -2.26 2.30
N VAL A 7 -7.64 -3.06 3.00
CA VAL A 7 -6.29 -2.69 3.46
C VAL A 7 -5.31 -3.51 2.62
N ASP A 8 -4.33 -2.84 2.05
CA ASP A 8 -3.28 -3.46 1.25
C ASP A 8 -1.92 -2.94 1.72
N TRP A 9 -0.95 -3.84 1.89
CA TRP A 9 0.43 -3.47 2.19
C TRP A 9 1.18 -3.35 0.89
N SER A 10 1.79 -2.19 0.65
CA SER A 10 2.47 -1.90 -0.62
C SER A 10 3.92 -1.51 -0.37
N LEU A 11 4.81 -1.94 -1.26
CA LEU A 11 6.20 -1.46 -1.29
C LEU A 11 6.34 -0.11 -1.99
N THR A 12 5.34 0.33 -2.76
CA THR A 12 5.30 1.66 -3.38
C THR A 12 5.18 2.72 -2.29
N PRO A 13 6.18 3.63 -2.16
CA PRO A 13 6.13 4.67 -1.14
C PRO A 13 4.94 5.61 -1.30
N GLU A 14 4.53 5.90 -2.53
CA GLU A 14 3.41 6.78 -2.84
C GLU A 14 2.87 6.56 -4.26
N SER A 15 1.55 6.52 -4.42
CA SER A 15 0.87 6.39 -5.70
C SER A 15 -0.47 7.13 -5.67
N ASP A 16 -0.74 7.94 -6.71
CA ASP A 16 -2.06 8.59 -6.85
C ASP A 16 -3.19 7.55 -6.97
N ALA A 17 -2.95 6.48 -7.73
CA ALA A 17 -3.93 5.42 -7.91
C ALA A 17 -4.35 4.80 -6.57
N GLN A 18 -3.40 4.58 -5.66
CA GLN A 18 -3.70 4.08 -4.31
C GLN A 18 -4.55 5.07 -3.52
N TRP A 19 -4.21 6.37 -3.53
CA TRP A 19 -5.06 7.38 -2.89
C TRP A 19 -6.48 7.41 -3.47
N ARG A 20 -6.62 7.26 -4.79
CA ARG A 20 -7.93 7.24 -5.46
C ARG A 20 -8.77 6.00 -5.13
N VAL A 21 -8.13 4.85 -4.90
CA VAL A 21 -8.81 3.60 -4.57
C VAL A 21 -9.23 3.57 -3.10
N TYR A 22 -8.36 4.02 -2.20
CA TYR A 22 -8.53 3.81 -0.75
C TYR A 22 -9.02 5.04 0.02
N SER A 23 -9.10 6.21 -0.62
CA SER A 23 -9.48 7.46 0.04
C SER A 23 -10.45 8.28 -0.81
N THR A 24 -11.54 8.73 -0.17
CA THR A 24 -12.53 9.63 -0.75
C THR A 24 -12.38 11.03 -0.18
N VAL A 25 -12.12 12.00 -1.07
CA VAL A 25 -12.06 13.42 -0.72
C VAL A 25 -13.02 14.18 -1.62
N VAL A 26 -14.11 14.69 -1.04
CA VAL A 26 -15.13 15.49 -1.73
C VAL A 26 -15.05 16.90 -1.18
N LYS A 27 -14.72 17.88 -2.04
CA LYS A 27 -14.53 19.26 -1.58
C LYS A 27 -15.84 20.04 -1.61
N ASP A 28 -16.17 20.67 -0.51
CA ASP A 28 -17.21 21.69 -0.47
C ASP A 28 -16.78 22.88 -1.37
N PRO A 29 -17.61 23.32 -2.33
CA PRO A 29 -17.22 24.37 -3.27
C PRO A 29 -16.95 25.75 -2.63
N LYS A 30 -17.51 26.02 -1.45
CA LYS A 30 -17.38 27.33 -0.79
C LYS A 30 -16.15 27.39 0.13
N THR A 31 -15.90 26.31 0.86
CA THR A 31 -14.89 26.23 1.91
C THR A 31 -13.66 25.43 1.49
N GLY A 32 -13.77 24.60 0.44
CA GLY A 32 -12.71 23.71 -0.02
C GLY A 32 -12.45 22.50 0.89
N ARG A 33 -13.21 22.37 1.99
CA ARG A 33 -13.07 21.33 3.01
C ARG A 33 -13.63 19.99 2.55
N ASN A 34 -13.09 18.89 3.09
CA ASN A 34 -13.59 17.55 2.83
C ASN A 34 -14.98 17.34 3.47
N THR A 35 -15.98 16.96 2.68
CA THR A 35 -17.34 16.61 3.15
C THR A 35 -17.53 15.11 3.33
N ALA A 36 -16.57 14.28 2.93
CA ALA A 36 -16.61 12.82 3.02
C ALA A 36 -15.60 12.27 4.04
N ALA A 37 -15.50 12.92 5.21
CA ALA A 37 -14.48 12.60 6.23
C ALA A 37 -14.48 11.13 6.68
N GLU A 38 -15.64 10.47 6.75
CA GLU A 38 -15.75 9.05 7.14
C GLU A 38 -15.19 8.06 6.10
N GLN A 39 -14.96 8.53 4.87
CA GLN A 39 -14.42 7.73 3.76
C GLN A 39 -13.00 8.19 3.37
N GLU A 40 -12.40 9.07 4.18
CA GLU A 40 -11.02 9.50 4.04
C GLU A 40 -10.10 8.34 4.40
N GLY A 41 -9.19 8.01 3.49
CA GLY A 41 -8.16 7.01 3.73
C GLY A 41 -6.91 7.63 4.31
N VAL A 42 -6.18 6.84 5.09
CA VAL A 42 -4.84 7.16 5.55
C VAL A 42 -3.87 6.08 5.07
N LYS A 43 -2.63 6.46 4.81
CA LYS A 43 -1.55 5.51 4.54
C LYS A 43 -0.71 5.36 5.81
N VAL A 44 -0.48 4.13 6.22
CA VAL A 44 0.34 3.81 7.40
C VAL A 44 1.65 3.19 6.95
N ARG A 45 2.74 3.48 7.66
CA ARG A 45 4.06 2.92 7.37
C ARG A 45 4.50 2.01 8.51
N THR A 46 5.04 0.86 8.17
CA THR A 46 5.59 -0.13 9.11
C THR A 46 6.72 -0.90 8.44
N THR A 47 7.27 -1.91 9.11
CA THR A 47 8.31 -2.79 8.56
C THR A 47 7.78 -4.21 8.34
N PRO A 48 8.34 -4.94 7.35
CA PRO A 48 8.11 -6.38 7.19
C PRO A 48 8.30 -7.18 8.48
N ARG A 49 9.33 -6.84 9.26
CA ARG A 49 9.64 -7.50 10.53
C ARG A 49 8.51 -7.31 11.54
N THR A 50 8.01 -6.09 11.69
CA THR A 50 6.90 -5.79 12.62
C THR A 50 5.66 -6.59 12.25
N LEU A 51 5.28 -6.57 10.97
CA LEU A 51 4.11 -7.30 10.45
C LEU A 51 4.20 -8.81 10.68
N LEU A 52 5.37 -9.41 10.39
CA LEU A 52 5.58 -10.84 10.60
C LEU A 52 5.59 -11.18 12.10
N SER A 53 6.18 -10.34 12.95
CA SER A 53 6.17 -10.53 14.41
C SER A 53 4.76 -10.49 14.99
N LEU A 54 3.88 -9.61 14.50
CA LEU A 54 2.48 -9.58 14.93
C LEU A 54 1.75 -10.88 14.58
N LEU A 55 1.95 -11.36 13.35
CA LEU A 55 1.37 -12.62 12.88
C LEU A 55 1.86 -13.82 13.71
N TRP A 56 3.17 -13.88 13.99
CA TRP A 56 3.75 -14.91 14.85
C TRP A 56 3.29 -14.83 16.30
N ALA A 57 3.14 -13.63 16.86
CA ALA A 57 2.67 -13.46 18.24
C ALA A 57 1.21 -13.91 18.43
N ALA A 58 0.39 -13.77 17.39
CA ALA A 58 -1.00 -14.24 17.39
C ALA A 58 -1.10 -15.77 17.30
N SER A 59 -0.18 -16.42 16.60
CA SER A 59 -0.10 -17.87 16.58
C SER A 59 0.50 -18.37 17.91
N LEU A 60 -0.32 -18.94 18.79
CA LEU A 60 0.11 -19.43 20.11
C LEU A 60 1.30 -20.41 20.04
N THR A 61 1.43 -21.17 18.95
CA THR A 61 2.59 -22.00 18.60
C THR A 61 2.53 -22.29 17.10
N PRO A 62 3.00 -21.39 16.21
CA PRO A 62 2.91 -21.64 14.78
C PRO A 62 3.78 -22.85 14.44
N PRO A 63 3.27 -23.83 13.68
CA PRO A 63 4.14 -24.67 12.88
C PRO A 63 5.10 -23.79 12.08
N GLU A 64 6.34 -24.26 11.83
CA GLU A 64 7.33 -23.53 11.01
C GLU A 64 6.78 -23.09 9.63
N ASP A 65 5.68 -23.70 9.20
CA ASP A 65 5.01 -23.56 7.91
C ASP A 65 3.62 -22.90 8.02
N ALA A 66 3.39 -21.96 8.94
CA ALA A 66 2.05 -21.37 9.16
C ALA A 66 1.95 -19.86 8.94
N CYS A 67 3.05 -19.11 9.07
CA CYS A 67 3.02 -17.65 9.02
C CYS A 67 3.98 -17.15 7.94
N PHE A 68 3.47 -16.43 6.96
CA PHE A 68 4.22 -15.98 5.80
C PHE A 68 4.01 -14.49 5.58
N LEU A 69 5.06 -13.84 5.08
CA LEU A 69 5.01 -12.51 4.52
C LEU A 69 5.69 -12.58 3.15
N GLY A 70 4.97 -12.20 2.10
CA GLY A 70 5.48 -12.32 0.75
C GLY A 70 5.07 -11.17 -0.14
N GLN A 71 5.97 -10.78 -1.05
CA GLN A 71 5.63 -9.89 -2.16
C GLN A 71 4.82 -10.67 -3.19
N VAL A 72 3.78 -10.03 -3.73
CA VAL A 72 2.95 -10.61 -4.79
C VAL A 72 3.70 -10.63 -6.12
N GLU A 73 3.73 -11.79 -6.75
CA GLU A 73 4.17 -11.96 -8.13
C GLU A 73 3.03 -11.66 -9.10
N TYR A 74 3.29 -10.73 -10.02
CA TYR A 74 2.35 -10.35 -11.06
C TYR A 74 2.64 -11.08 -12.36
N MET A 75 1.59 -11.66 -12.95
CA MET A 75 1.70 -12.41 -14.20
C MET A 75 0.41 -12.39 -15.02
N SER A 76 0.55 -12.74 -16.30
CA SER A 76 -0.60 -12.93 -17.19
C SER A 76 -1.39 -14.19 -16.81
N GLN A 77 -2.62 -14.30 -17.31
CA GLN A 77 -3.46 -15.46 -17.06
C GLN A 77 -2.85 -16.74 -17.63
N GLU A 78 -2.21 -16.66 -18.80
CA GLU A 78 -1.54 -17.77 -19.46
C GLU A 78 -0.35 -18.24 -18.64
N ARG A 79 0.46 -17.30 -18.11
CA ARG A 79 1.61 -17.63 -17.26
C ARG A 79 1.18 -18.24 -15.93
N ALA A 80 0.09 -17.76 -15.33
CA ALA A 80 -0.48 -18.36 -14.13
C ALA A 80 -0.97 -19.80 -14.40
N ALA A 81 -1.69 -20.03 -15.50
CA ALA A 81 -2.12 -21.36 -15.89
C ALA A 81 -0.94 -22.31 -16.15
N GLN A 82 0.10 -21.83 -16.83
CA GLN A 82 1.32 -22.62 -17.07
C GLN A 82 2.05 -22.96 -15.78
N ARG A 83 2.13 -22.03 -14.81
CA ARG A 83 2.72 -22.30 -13.49
C ARG A 83 1.96 -23.42 -12.79
N VAL A 84 0.63 -23.37 -12.77
CA VAL A 84 -0.21 -24.42 -12.18
C VAL A 84 0.02 -25.77 -12.87
N ALA A 85 0.02 -25.80 -14.21
CA ALA A 85 0.26 -27.02 -14.98
C ALA A 85 1.64 -27.61 -14.68
N ASN A 86 2.69 -26.78 -14.63
CA ASN A 86 4.06 -27.21 -14.34
C ASN A 86 4.18 -27.77 -12.92
N GLU A 87 3.54 -27.14 -11.94
CA GLU A 87 3.58 -27.62 -10.55
C GLU A 87 2.87 -28.96 -10.37
N VAL A 88 1.68 -29.11 -10.93
CA VAL A 88 0.96 -30.41 -10.93
C VAL A 88 1.76 -31.48 -11.69
N ALA A 89 2.40 -31.11 -12.80
CA ALA A 89 3.26 -31.99 -13.57
C ALA A 89 4.60 -32.31 -12.89
N ARG A 90 4.99 -31.61 -11.82
CA ARG A 90 6.18 -31.93 -11.03
C ARG A 90 5.83 -32.68 -9.74
N GLU A 91 4.90 -32.13 -8.96
CA GLU A 91 4.59 -32.56 -7.60
C GLU A 91 3.35 -33.47 -7.49
N ARG A 92 2.61 -33.67 -8.59
CA ARG A 92 1.38 -34.51 -8.63
C ARG A 92 0.37 -34.04 -7.59
N LEU A 93 -0.05 -34.95 -6.69
CA LEU A 93 -1.04 -34.69 -5.64
C LEU A 93 -0.51 -33.75 -4.55
N ASN A 94 0.81 -33.55 -4.47
CA ASN A 94 1.44 -32.66 -3.50
C ASN A 94 1.58 -31.23 -4.03
N ALA A 95 1.15 -30.94 -5.26
CA ALA A 95 1.22 -29.60 -5.82
C ALA A 95 0.47 -28.62 -4.91
N PHE A 96 1.16 -27.54 -4.53
CA PHE A 96 0.66 -26.51 -3.61
C PHE A 96 0.30 -27.03 -2.20
N GLY A 97 0.72 -28.25 -1.84
CA GLY A 97 0.51 -28.80 -0.50
C GLY A 97 1.38 -28.11 0.56
N GLY A 98 0.92 -28.19 1.81
CA GLY A 98 1.57 -27.52 2.94
C GLY A 98 1.25 -26.02 3.00
N GLY A 99 1.69 -25.36 4.08
CA GLY A 99 1.47 -23.95 4.27
C GLY A 99 2.22 -23.08 3.28
N LEU A 100 3.46 -23.43 2.95
CA LEU A 100 4.24 -22.71 1.94
C LEU A 100 3.55 -22.77 0.57
N GLY A 101 3.10 -23.95 0.13
CA GLY A 101 2.40 -24.11 -1.14
C GLY A 101 1.08 -23.31 -1.21
N HIS A 102 0.32 -23.29 -0.12
CA HIS A 102 -0.87 -22.45 0.01
C HIS A 102 -0.52 -20.96 -0.05
N ALA A 103 0.51 -20.53 0.69
CA ALA A 103 0.95 -19.14 0.74
C ALA A 103 1.45 -18.65 -0.63
N GLU A 104 2.27 -19.43 -1.32
CA GLU A 104 2.76 -19.11 -2.66
C GLU A 104 1.62 -18.93 -3.67
N THR A 105 0.57 -19.75 -3.57
CA THR A 105 -0.62 -19.63 -4.43
C THR A 105 -1.35 -18.31 -4.18
N LEU A 106 -1.41 -17.87 -2.93
CA LEU A 106 -1.95 -16.59 -2.53
C LEU A 106 -1.02 -15.41 -2.82
N LEU A 107 0.21 -15.63 -3.30
CA LEU A 107 1.14 -14.57 -3.68
C LEU A 107 1.16 -14.32 -5.19
N VAL A 108 0.12 -14.72 -5.92
CA VAL A 108 -0.01 -14.47 -7.36
C VAL A 108 -1.17 -13.52 -7.64
N LYS A 109 -0.95 -12.54 -8.51
CA LYS A 109 -1.99 -11.61 -9.00
C LYS A 109 -1.81 -11.31 -10.48
N ARG A 110 -2.88 -10.82 -11.13
CA ARG A 110 -2.86 -10.50 -12.57
C ARG A 110 -2.12 -9.19 -12.85
N ASP A 111 -1.43 -9.12 -13.99
CA ASP A 111 -0.65 -7.93 -14.41
C ASP A 111 -1.36 -6.57 -14.30
N PRO A 112 -2.68 -6.41 -14.57
CA PRO A 112 -3.35 -5.12 -14.41
C PRO A 112 -3.25 -4.51 -13.00
N PHE A 113 -3.02 -5.33 -11.98
CA PHE A 113 -2.90 -4.90 -10.58
C PHE A 113 -1.45 -4.61 -10.16
N LYS A 114 -0.48 -4.72 -11.08
CA LYS A 114 0.96 -4.57 -10.78
C LYS A 114 1.33 -3.23 -10.14
N HIS A 115 0.54 -2.20 -10.39
CA HIS A 115 0.72 -0.85 -9.83
C HIS A 115 0.54 -0.78 -8.31
N GLU A 116 -0.03 -1.81 -7.67
CA GLU A 116 -0.20 -1.86 -6.22
C GLU A 116 1.07 -2.28 -5.49
N THR A 117 1.96 -3.07 -6.13
CA THR A 117 3.18 -3.63 -5.50
C THR A 117 2.90 -4.28 -4.13
N GLU A 118 1.85 -5.09 -4.09
CA GLU A 118 1.24 -5.69 -2.91
C GLU A 118 2.19 -6.66 -2.19
N VAL A 119 2.08 -6.66 -0.86
CA VAL A 119 2.71 -7.57 0.08
C VAL A 119 1.59 -8.18 0.92
N ARG A 120 1.58 -9.51 1.05
CA ARG A 120 0.56 -10.21 1.82
C ARG A 120 1.16 -10.81 3.07
N LEU A 121 0.45 -10.62 4.19
CA LEU A 121 0.56 -11.50 5.35
C LEU A 121 -0.37 -12.69 5.11
N VAL A 122 0.13 -13.90 5.25
CA VAL A 122 -0.65 -15.12 5.07
C VAL A 122 -0.49 -15.98 6.31
N TYR A 123 -1.61 -16.34 6.93
CA TYR A 123 -1.68 -17.37 7.94
C TYR A 123 -2.33 -18.61 7.34
N VAL A 124 -1.65 -19.76 7.45
CA VAL A 124 -2.19 -21.05 7.07
C VAL A 124 -2.45 -21.87 8.32
N GLU A 125 -3.72 -22.15 8.56
CA GLU A 125 -4.16 -22.99 9.67
C GLU A 125 -3.96 -24.47 9.33
N HIS A 126 -3.38 -25.23 10.26
CA HIS A 126 -2.98 -26.63 10.03
C HIS A 126 -3.97 -27.68 10.58
N ARG A 127 -5.07 -27.31 11.28
CA ARG A 127 -6.10 -28.25 11.80
C ARG A 127 -7.49 -27.62 11.97
N ASP A 128 -8.53 -28.47 12.04
CA ASP A 128 -9.97 -28.20 12.26
C ASP A 128 -10.33 -27.52 13.61
N GLY A 129 -9.52 -26.57 14.07
CA GLY A 129 -9.53 -26.03 15.43
C GLY A 129 -10.19 -24.67 15.61
N CYS A 130 -10.66 -24.02 14.56
CA CYS A 130 -11.49 -22.84 14.75
C CYS A 130 -12.87 -23.27 15.27
N GLY A 131 -13.20 -22.80 16.47
CA GLY A 131 -14.58 -22.51 16.83
C GLY A 131 -15.23 -21.62 15.75
N SER A 132 -16.54 -21.41 15.84
CA SER A 132 -17.42 -20.85 14.80
C SER A 132 -17.02 -19.54 14.11
N ASP A 133 -15.94 -18.88 14.53
CA ASP A 133 -15.50 -17.58 14.03
C ASP A 133 -14.27 -17.76 13.13
N HIS A 134 -14.48 -17.64 11.81
CA HIS A 134 -13.47 -17.66 10.75
C HIS A 134 -12.53 -16.41 10.76
N ILE A 135 -12.18 -15.91 11.95
CA ILE A 135 -11.43 -14.66 12.14
C ILE A 135 -10.14 -14.97 12.90
N PHE A 136 -9.00 -14.77 12.23
CA PHE A 136 -7.70 -14.78 12.88
C PHE A 136 -7.40 -13.41 13.49
N ALA A 137 -7.60 -13.29 14.80
CA ALA A 137 -7.37 -12.05 15.53
C ALA A 137 -5.87 -11.87 15.85
N VAL A 138 -5.35 -10.66 15.63
CA VAL A 138 -3.95 -10.31 15.90
C VAL A 138 -3.93 -9.21 16.97
N PRO A 139 -3.11 -9.35 18.05
CA PRO A 139 -2.93 -8.28 19.01
C PRO A 139 -2.30 -7.09 18.30
N PHE A 140 -2.92 -5.93 18.40
CA PHE A 140 -2.54 -4.79 17.57
C PHE A 140 -2.49 -3.51 18.43
N ASP A 141 -1.31 -2.90 18.49
CA ASP A 141 -1.10 -1.58 19.08
C ASP A 141 -0.50 -0.64 18.00
N PRO A 142 -1.20 0.43 17.62
CA PRO A 142 -0.71 1.38 16.62
C PRO A 142 0.67 1.98 16.95
N ASN A 143 0.97 2.21 18.24
CA ASN A 143 2.20 2.86 18.65
C ASN A 143 3.44 1.94 18.61
N SER A 144 3.25 0.62 18.65
CA SER A 144 4.33 -0.35 18.40
C SER A 144 4.34 -0.86 16.97
N THR A 145 3.24 -0.67 16.23
CA THR A 145 3.10 -1.22 14.87
C THR A 145 3.46 -0.22 13.78
N PHE A 146 3.03 1.03 13.89
CA PHE A 146 3.22 2.04 12.85
C PHE A 146 4.36 2.99 13.20
N GLU A 147 5.10 3.40 12.17
CA GLU A 147 6.16 4.41 12.28
C GLU A 147 5.68 5.79 11.83
N GLU A 148 4.59 5.85 11.08
CA GLU A 148 4.05 7.09 10.49
C GLU A 148 2.63 6.87 9.98
N VAL A 149 1.82 7.93 10.04
CA VAL A 149 0.56 8.07 9.32
C VAL A 149 0.69 9.20 8.31
N MET A 150 0.28 8.93 7.08
CA MET A 150 0.20 9.91 6.02
C MET A 150 -1.26 10.15 5.63
N LEU A 151 -1.65 11.41 5.59
CA LEU A 151 -2.97 11.89 5.20
C LEU A 151 -3.01 12.16 3.69
N ASP A 152 -4.21 12.06 3.13
CA ASP A 152 -4.45 12.23 1.70
C ASP A 152 -3.98 13.62 1.21
N PRO A 153 -3.20 13.69 0.12
CA PRO A 153 -2.61 14.94 -0.36
C PRO A 153 -3.67 15.96 -0.83
N ARG A 154 -4.91 15.54 -1.05
CA ARG A 154 -6.02 16.40 -1.53
C ARG A 154 -6.69 17.18 -0.40
N LEU A 155 -6.42 16.86 0.87
CA LEU A 155 -7.07 17.48 2.02
C LEU A 155 -6.75 18.97 2.16
N HIS A 156 -7.75 19.71 2.66
CA HIS A 156 -7.59 21.11 3.02
C HIS A 156 -6.64 21.24 4.24
N PRO A 157 -5.83 22.31 4.35
CA PRO A 157 -4.94 22.50 5.49
C PRO A 157 -5.62 22.46 6.86
N ASP A 158 -6.87 22.91 6.97
CA ASP A 158 -7.61 22.82 8.23
C ASP A 158 -8.07 21.39 8.54
N ASP A 159 -8.46 20.61 7.53
CA ASP A 159 -8.77 19.19 7.71
C ASP A 159 -7.52 18.43 8.21
N VAL A 160 -6.34 18.76 7.68
CA VAL A 160 -5.05 18.19 8.14
C VAL A 160 -4.80 18.48 9.61
N LYS A 161 -4.94 19.74 10.04
CA LYS A 161 -4.74 20.13 11.44
C LYS A 161 -5.72 19.43 12.38
N GLU A 162 -6.98 19.31 11.96
CA GLU A 162 -8.00 18.60 12.72
C GLU A 162 -7.64 17.11 12.87
N ARG A 163 -7.18 16.44 11.80
CA ARG A 163 -6.72 15.04 11.86
C ARG A 163 -5.47 14.87 12.73
N GLU A 164 -4.49 15.75 12.63
CA GLU A 164 -3.30 15.74 13.49
C GLU A 164 -3.69 15.86 14.97
N ALA A 165 -4.63 16.75 15.31
CA ALA A 165 -5.16 16.89 16.65
C ALA A 165 -5.93 15.64 17.11
N GLU A 166 -6.71 15.03 16.21
CA GLU A 166 -7.45 13.80 16.48
C GLU A 166 -6.52 12.63 16.82
N PHE A 167 -5.52 12.34 15.98
CA PHE A 167 -4.52 11.31 16.25
C PHE A 167 -3.77 11.55 17.57
N SER A 168 -3.39 12.80 17.84
CA SER A 168 -2.76 13.19 19.11
C SER A 168 -3.67 12.94 20.32
N SER A 169 -4.96 13.28 20.20
CA SER A 169 -5.96 13.05 21.27
C SER A 169 -6.19 11.57 21.57
N LEU A 170 -6.01 10.70 20.57
CA LEU A 170 -6.06 9.24 20.69
C LEU A 170 -4.74 8.65 21.23
N GLY A 171 -3.73 9.48 21.52
CA GLY A 171 -2.45 9.02 22.08
C GLY A 171 -1.50 8.39 21.05
N PHE A 172 -1.67 8.69 19.75
CA PHE A 172 -0.70 8.30 18.73
C PHE A 172 0.57 9.14 18.83
N LYS A 173 1.73 8.50 18.90
CA LYS A 173 3.01 9.12 19.25
C LYS A 173 3.93 9.39 18.06
N HIS A 174 3.58 8.86 16.89
CA HIS A 174 4.41 8.94 15.70
C HIS A 174 3.96 10.08 14.77
N PRO A 175 4.79 10.47 13.79
CA PRO A 175 4.44 11.54 12.88
C PRO A 175 3.14 11.26 12.11
N VAL A 176 2.28 12.27 12.07
CA VAL A 176 1.12 12.37 11.18
C VAL A 176 1.42 13.50 10.21
N LYS A 177 1.43 13.23 8.90
CA LYS A 177 1.80 14.23 7.88
C LYS A 177 0.88 14.17 6.69
N LYS A 178 0.72 15.26 5.96
CA LYS A 178 0.11 15.22 4.62
C LYS A 178 1.15 14.85 3.55
N SER A 179 0.74 14.03 2.58
CA SER A 179 1.52 13.76 1.37
C SER A 179 1.82 15.03 0.55
N ASN A 180 3.01 15.07 -0.07
CA ASN A 180 3.44 16.16 -0.96
C ASN A 180 3.15 15.88 -2.44
N LEU A 181 2.42 14.81 -2.77
CA LEU A 181 2.21 14.36 -4.16
C LEU A 181 1.69 15.44 -5.11
N TYR A 182 0.84 16.34 -4.61
CA TYR A 182 0.27 17.45 -5.37
C TYR A 182 0.91 18.81 -5.05
N GLN A 183 1.97 18.84 -4.24
CA GLN A 183 2.69 20.06 -3.92
C GLN A 183 3.46 20.52 -5.16
N ARG A 184 3.13 21.70 -5.67
CA ARG A 184 3.85 22.30 -6.80
C ARG A 184 5.23 22.76 -6.34
N VAL A 185 6.26 22.34 -7.07
CA VAL A 185 7.61 22.89 -6.95
C VAL A 185 7.76 23.96 -8.03
N LEU A 186 8.06 25.20 -7.63
CA LEU A 186 8.38 26.27 -8.56
C LEU A 186 9.91 26.34 -8.70
N TYR A 187 10.40 26.23 -9.93
CA TYR A 187 11.81 26.42 -10.24
C TYR A 187 12.01 27.85 -10.74
N GLU A 188 12.89 28.59 -10.07
CA GLU A 188 13.40 29.86 -10.59
C GLU A 188 14.61 29.55 -11.47
N ILE A 189 14.43 29.72 -12.79
CA ILE A 189 15.52 29.56 -13.76
C ILE A 189 15.94 30.96 -14.20
N VAL A 190 17.14 31.37 -13.78
CA VAL A 190 17.76 32.60 -14.27
C VAL A 190 18.41 32.29 -15.62
N LEU A 191 17.85 32.87 -16.69
CA LEU A 191 18.45 32.79 -18.03
C LEU A 191 19.44 33.95 -18.19
N ASP A 192 20.72 33.63 -18.40
CA ASP A 192 21.75 34.61 -18.74
C ASP A 192 21.74 34.88 -20.26
N GLU A 193 21.63 36.15 -20.65
CA GLU A 193 21.56 36.59 -22.05
C GLU A 193 22.85 36.34 -22.85
N ARG A 194 23.96 35.95 -22.18
CA ARG A 194 25.28 35.73 -22.81
C ARG A 194 25.34 34.61 -23.87
N GLY A 195 24.26 33.85 -24.07
CA GLY A 195 24.19 32.77 -25.08
C GLY A 195 23.36 33.05 -26.34
N TRP A 196 22.59 34.15 -26.39
CA TRP A 196 21.60 34.38 -27.45
C TRP A 196 22.08 35.31 -28.59
N SER A 197 23.27 35.89 -28.47
CA SER A 197 23.78 36.93 -29.39
C SER A 197 24.50 36.41 -30.65
N ASN A 198 24.64 35.10 -30.86
CA ASN A 198 25.45 34.56 -31.97
C ASN A 198 24.65 33.89 -33.12
N ALA A 199 23.33 34.07 -33.19
CA ALA A 199 22.50 33.34 -34.16
C ALA A 199 21.62 34.21 -35.07
N LEU A 200 22.05 35.41 -35.48
CA LEU A 200 21.39 36.15 -36.57
C LEU A 200 22.39 36.97 -37.41
N THR A 201 23.22 36.28 -38.18
CA THR A 201 23.81 36.83 -39.41
C THR A 201 23.54 35.86 -40.55
N LEU A 202 22.42 36.06 -41.26
CA LEU A 202 22.25 35.51 -42.60
C LEU A 202 22.97 36.44 -43.58
N PRO A 203 23.81 35.92 -44.50
CA PRO A 203 24.46 36.75 -45.50
C PRO A 203 23.43 37.21 -46.55
N VAL A 204 23.36 38.52 -46.79
CA VAL A 204 22.74 39.06 -47.99
C VAL A 204 23.72 38.83 -49.13
N ALA A 205 23.37 37.96 -50.09
CA ALA A 205 24.10 37.82 -51.34
C ALA A 205 23.80 39.03 -52.25
N ALA A 206 24.86 39.52 -52.90
CA ALA A 206 24.83 40.60 -53.91
C ALA A 206 24.17 40.16 -55.22
#